data_AF-A0A0B6Y3E0-F1
#
_entry.id   AF-A0A0B6Y3E0-F1
#
_cell.length_a   1.000
_cell.length_b   1.000
_cell.length_c   1.000
_cell.angle_alpha   90.00
_cell.angle_beta   90.00
_cell.angle_gamma   90.00
#
_symmetry.space_group_name_H-M   'P 1'
#
loop_
_entity.id
_entity.type
_entity.pdbx_description
1 polymer ?
#
loop_
_entity_poly.entity_id
_entity_poly.type
_entity_poly.pdbx_seq_one_letter_code
_entity_poly.pdbx_strand_id
1 'polypeptide(L)'
;KRPPPRPADLISFSPERSETDVSEEATKELVADLKSKLEENRADIKKFEQTQSDLQKNLVHADSQEKKAETKDNLEFVERQLCGLQEEECKLKENLFALSPHEARLEKARLLSAQHAEEEEKRKEEEKKKEAEMKEKRRDQRAKVIK
;
A
#
# COMPACT_ATOMS: atom_id res chain seq x y z
N LYS A 1 22.94 -24.30 63.13
CA LYS A 1 23.07 -25.19 61.95
C LYS A 1 21.69 -25.28 61.32
N ARG A 2 21.49 -24.81 60.07
CA ARG A 2 20.19 -24.90 59.37
C ARG A 2 19.98 -26.34 58.86
N PRO A 3 18.75 -26.87 58.88
CA PRO A 3 18.47 -28.20 58.35
C PRO A 3 18.63 -28.21 56.82
N PRO A 4 18.98 -29.37 56.22
CA PRO A 4 19.08 -29.49 54.76
C PRO A 4 17.70 -29.36 54.11
N PRO A 5 17.62 -28.81 52.89
CA PRO A 5 16.37 -28.70 52.16
C PRO A 5 15.83 -30.09 51.81
N ARG A 6 14.50 -30.24 51.80
CA ARG A 6 13.81 -31.51 51.53
C ARG A 6 13.74 -31.77 50.02
N PRO A 7 13.78 -33.03 49.56
CA PRO A 7 13.86 -33.40 48.15
C PRO A 7 12.59 -33.11 47.31
N ALA A 8 11.58 -32.45 47.88
CA ALA A 8 10.35 -32.07 47.17
C ALA A 8 10.45 -30.71 46.44
N ASP A 9 11.52 -29.92 46.68
CA ASP A 9 11.73 -28.62 46.02
C ASP A 9 12.44 -28.72 44.64
N LEU A 10 12.64 -29.93 44.11
CA LEU A 10 13.37 -30.16 42.86
C LEU A 10 12.48 -30.49 41.65
N ILE A 11 11.16 -30.40 41.78
CA ILE A 11 10.23 -30.74 40.69
C ILE A 11 9.12 -29.69 40.56
N SER A 12 9.51 -28.43 40.38
CA SER A 12 8.67 -27.44 39.70
C SER A 12 9.35 -26.99 38.40
N PHE A 13 9.85 -27.95 37.63
CA PHE A 13 9.98 -27.75 36.19
C PHE A 13 8.62 -28.15 35.59
N SER A 14 7.67 -27.22 35.60
CA SER A 14 6.62 -27.23 34.59
C SER A 14 7.31 -26.82 33.29
N PRO A 15 7.49 -27.72 32.31
CA PRO A 15 7.88 -27.27 30.99
C PRO A 15 6.61 -26.69 30.38
N GLU A 16 6.30 -25.43 30.71
CA GLU A 16 5.62 -24.56 29.73
C GLU A 16 6.66 -24.25 28.65
N ARG A 17 7.09 -25.26 27.89
CA ARG A 17 7.78 -25.04 26.63
C ARG A 17 6.68 -24.74 25.62
N SER A 18 6.32 -23.46 25.60
CA SER A 18 5.76 -22.74 24.47
C SER A 18 6.11 -23.40 23.14
N GLU A 19 5.08 -23.75 22.36
CA GLU A 19 5.15 -24.34 21.01
C GLU A 19 5.74 -23.38 19.94
N THR A 20 6.68 -22.53 20.29
CA THR A 20 7.29 -21.54 19.39
C THR A 20 8.79 -21.51 19.62
N ASP A 21 9.47 -22.61 19.28
CA ASP A 21 10.93 -22.65 19.13
C ASP A 21 11.30 -22.24 17.67
N VAL A 22 10.67 -21.18 17.16
CA VAL A 22 11.16 -20.48 15.97
C VAL A 22 12.12 -19.43 16.50
N SER A 23 13.43 -19.64 16.31
CA SER A 23 14.46 -18.69 16.72
C SER A 23 14.13 -17.30 16.19
N GLU A 24 14.30 -16.27 17.03
CA GLU A 24 14.03 -14.87 16.67
C GLU A 24 14.76 -14.45 15.38
N GLU A 25 15.92 -15.06 15.11
CA GLU A 25 16.69 -14.91 13.89
C GLU A 25 15.93 -15.42 12.65
N ALA A 26 15.28 -16.58 12.75
CA ALA A 26 14.46 -17.13 11.67
C ALA A 26 13.22 -16.26 11.40
N THR A 27 12.61 -15.69 12.44
CA THR A 27 11.49 -14.74 12.24
C THR A 27 11.94 -13.46 11.54
N LYS A 28 13.14 -12.94 11.85
CA LYS A 28 13.70 -11.76 11.18
C LYS A 28 13.99 -12.02 9.70
N GLU A 29 14.52 -13.20 9.37
CA GLU A 29 14.76 -13.62 7.98
C GLU A 29 13.44 -13.72 7.20
N LEU A 30 12.42 -14.38 7.76
CA LEU A 30 11.08 -14.45 7.15
C LEU A 30 10.45 -13.08 6.92
N VAL A 31 10.62 -12.14 7.86
CA VAL A 31 10.17 -10.76 7.71
C VAL A 31 10.90 -10.04 6.55
N ALA A 32 12.21 -10.25 6.42
CA ALA A 32 12.99 -9.68 5.32
C ALA A 32 12.56 -10.25 3.96
N ASP A 33 12.37 -11.56 3.87
CA ASP A 33 11.88 -12.22 2.66
C ASP A 33 10.49 -11.72 2.25
N LEU A 34 9.58 -11.59 3.20
CA LEU A 34 8.24 -11.05 2.93
C LEU A 34 8.29 -9.60 2.44
N LYS A 35 9.21 -8.79 2.97
CA LYS A 35 9.44 -7.42 2.48
C LYS A 35 9.97 -7.42 1.05
N SER A 36 10.94 -8.28 0.73
CA SER A 36 11.48 -8.41 -0.62
C SER A 36 10.38 -8.82 -1.61
N LYS A 37 9.58 -9.83 -1.27
CA LYS A 37 8.45 -10.28 -2.10
C LYS A 37 7.39 -9.19 -2.28
N LEU A 38 7.12 -8.39 -1.25
CA LEU A 38 6.22 -7.24 -1.37
C LEU A 38 6.76 -6.18 -2.32
N GLU A 39 8.07 -5.93 -2.31
CA GLU A 39 8.70 -4.98 -3.23
C GLU A 39 8.67 -5.47 -4.67
N GLU A 40 8.97 -6.75 -4.90
CA GLU A 40 8.86 -7.40 -6.21
C GLU A 40 7.42 -7.34 -6.75
N ASN A 41 6.44 -7.76 -5.94
CA ASN A 41 5.03 -7.71 -6.32
C ASN A 41 4.58 -6.28 -6.66
N ARG A 42 4.99 -5.27 -5.87
CA ARG A 42 4.72 -3.86 -6.18
C ARG A 42 5.35 -3.39 -7.49
N ALA A 43 6.56 -3.87 -7.81
CA ALA A 43 7.21 -3.56 -9.08
C ALA A 43 6.43 -4.17 -10.25
N ASP A 44 5.93 -5.40 -10.11
CA ASP A 44 5.11 -6.07 -11.11
C ASP A 44 3.75 -5.38 -11.29
N ILE A 45 3.07 -5.00 -10.20
CA ILE A 45 1.83 -4.20 -10.27
C ILE A 45 2.08 -2.94 -11.09
N LYS A 46 3.14 -2.17 -10.78
CA LYS A 46 3.48 -0.95 -11.51
C LYS A 46 3.73 -1.20 -13.00
N LYS A 47 4.36 -2.32 -13.35
CA LYS A 47 4.62 -2.72 -14.74
C LYS A 47 3.31 -3.05 -15.47
N PHE A 48 2.39 -3.75 -14.82
CA PHE A 48 1.09 -4.05 -15.40
C PHE A 48 0.19 -2.81 -15.49
N GLU A 49 0.23 -1.89 -14.53
CA GLU A 49 -0.46 -0.59 -14.61
C GLU A 49 0.04 0.23 -15.81
N GLN A 50 1.35 0.26 -16.03
CA GLN A 50 1.93 0.90 -17.20
C GLN A 50 1.46 0.23 -18.50
N THR A 51 1.46 -1.10 -18.53
CA THR A 51 0.97 -1.88 -19.68
C THR A 51 -0.51 -1.60 -19.95
N GLN A 52 -1.34 -1.51 -18.90
CA GLN A 52 -2.75 -1.16 -19.00
C GLN A 52 -2.93 0.25 -19.59
N SER A 53 -2.17 1.23 -19.10
CA SER A 53 -2.18 2.61 -19.62
C SER A 53 -1.82 2.65 -21.11
N ASP A 54 -0.81 1.89 -21.53
CA ASP A 54 -0.37 1.86 -22.93
C ASP A 54 -1.37 1.13 -23.83
N LEU A 55 -1.98 0.04 -23.36
CA LEU A 55 -3.08 -0.64 -24.06
C LEU A 55 -4.31 0.26 -24.20
N GLN A 56 -4.66 1.05 -23.18
CA GLN A 56 -5.75 2.02 -23.25
C GLN A 56 -5.49 3.10 -24.31
N LYS A 57 -4.25 3.62 -24.40
CA LYS A 57 -3.86 4.55 -25.47
C LYS A 57 -3.97 3.89 -26.84
N ASN A 58 -3.49 2.65 -26.98
CA ASN A 58 -3.57 1.90 -28.22
C ASN A 58 -5.03 1.66 -28.64
N LEU A 59 -5.93 1.44 -27.69
CA LEU A 59 -7.36 1.27 -27.96
C LEU A 59 -7.99 2.54 -28.54
N VAL A 60 -7.58 3.72 -28.04
CA VAL A 60 -8.02 5.03 -28.55
C VAL A 60 -7.53 5.25 -29.98
N HIS A 61 -6.32 4.83 -30.30
CA HIS A 61 -5.69 5.00 -31.62
C HIS A 61 -5.88 3.82 -32.58
N ALA A 62 -6.65 2.80 -32.21
CA ALA A 62 -6.84 1.63 -33.05
C ALA A 62 -7.75 1.96 -34.26
N ASP A 63 -7.22 1.75 -35.46
CA ASP A 63 -7.93 2.04 -36.72
C ASP A 63 -8.87 0.93 -37.19
N SER A 64 -8.77 -0.28 -36.62
CA SER A 64 -9.57 -1.46 -37.00
C SER A 64 -10.34 -2.06 -35.82
N GLN A 65 -11.54 -2.58 -36.09
CA GLN A 65 -12.34 -3.33 -35.11
C GLN A 65 -11.62 -4.58 -34.59
N GLU A 66 -10.86 -5.27 -35.44
CA GLU A 66 -10.10 -6.46 -35.06
C GLU A 66 -9.00 -6.12 -34.03
N LYS A 67 -8.24 -5.05 -34.29
CA LYS A 67 -7.23 -4.53 -33.35
C LYS A 67 -7.85 -4.06 -32.04
N LYS A 68 -9.07 -3.48 -32.10
CA LYS A 68 -9.81 -3.08 -30.89
C LYS A 68 -10.25 -4.28 -30.07
N ALA A 69 -10.70 -5.36 -30.70
CA ALA A 69 -11.06 -6.59 -30.01
C ALA A 69 -9.83 -7.21 -29.34
N GLU A 70 -8.73 -7.39 -30.07
CA GLU A 70 -7.47 -7.91 -29.51
C GLU A 70 -6.94 -7.06 -28.36
N THR A 71 -6.98 -5.73 -28.49
CA THR A 71 -6.54 -4.83 -27.41
C THR A 71 -7.43 -4.94 -26.17
N LYS A 72 -8.74 -5.19 -26.33
CA LYS A 72 -9.65 -5.42 -25.21
C LYS A 72 -9.38 -6.74 -24.51
N ASP A 73 -9.14 -7.82 -25.26
CA ASP A 73 -8.79 -9.12 -24.67
C ASP A 73 -7.49 -9.01 -23.86
N ASN A 74 -6.50 -8.29 -24.38
CA ASN A 74 -5.26 -7.99 -23.67
C ASN A 74 -5.49 -7.13 -22.42
N LEU A 75 -6.40 -6.15 -22.47
CA LEU A 75 -6.78 -5.37 -21.29
C LEU A 75 -7.42 -6.24 -20.22
N GLU A 76 -8.36 -7.11 -20.59
CA GLU A 76 -8.97 -8.04 -19.64
C GLU A 76 -7.94 -8.97 -19.00
N PHE A 77 -6.96 -9.44 -19.77
CA PHE A 77 -5.87 -10.23 -19.23
C PHE A 77 -5.06 -9.44 -18.20
N VAL A 78 -4.64 -8.22 -18.53
CA VAL A 78 -3.88 -7.35 -17.61
C VAL A 78 -4.68 -7.03 -16.36
N GLU A 79 -5.97 -6.76 -16.47
CA GLU A 79 -6.86 -6.52 -15.33
C GLU A 79 -6.94 -7.73 -14.40
N ARG A 80 -7.01 -8.94 -14.94
CA ARG A 80 -6.97 -10.17 -14.14
C ARG A 80 -5.62 -10.37 -13.44
N GLN A 81 -4.51 -10.07 -14.12
CA GLN A 81 -3.18 -10.14 -13.50
C GLN A 81 -3.04 -9.11 -12.37
N LEU A 82 -3.47 -7.87 -12.59
CA LEU A 82 -3.46 -6.83 -11.57
C LEU A 82 -4.29 -7.23 -10.35
N CYS A 83 -5.49 -7.78 -10.55
CA CYS A 83 -6.32 -8.28 -9.46
C CYS A 83 -5.60 -9.37 -8.65
N GLY A 84 -4.99 -10.35 -9.33
CA GLY A 84 -4.23 -11.41 -8.67
C GLY A 84 -3.04 -10.89 -7.86
N LEU A 85 -2.27 -9.95 -8.41
CA LEU A 85 -1.13 -9.34 -7.73
C LEU A 85 -1.56 -8.50 -6.51
N GLN A 86 -2.70 -7.80 -6.59
CA GLN A 86 -3.27 -7.06 -5.47
C GLN A 86 -3.73 -7.99 -4.35
N GLU A 87 -4.37 -9.11 -4.68
CA GLU A 87 -4.74 -10.14 -3.69
C GLU A 87 -3.49 -10.74 -3.02
N GLU A 88 -2.44 -11.00 -3.80
CA GLU A 88 -1.16 -11.46 -3.26
C GLU A 88 -0.52 -10.41 -2.36
N GLU A 89 -0.56 -9.12 -2.71
CA GLU A 89 -0.04 -8.04 -1.88
C GLU A 89 -0.77 -7.99 -0.53
N CYS A 90 -2.09 -8.15 -0.53
CA CYS A 90 -2.89 -8.24 0.69
C CYS A 90 -2.45 -9.42 1.57
N LYS A 91 -2.31 -10.63 1.00
CA LYS A 91 -1.88 -11.83 1.74
C LYS A 91 -0.46 -11.67 2.31
N LEU A 92 0.46 -11.12 1.52
CA LEU A 92 1.83 -10.88 1.96
C LEU A 92 1.88 -9.86 3.10
N LYS A 93 1.06 -8.80 3.05
CA LYS A 93 0.90 -7.83 4.16
C LYS A 93 0.31 -8.48 5.40
N GLU A 94 -0.74 -9.28 5.27
CA GLU A 94 -1.34 -10.01 6.39
C GLU A 94 -0.31 -10.91 7.09
N ASN A 95 0.47 -11.68 6.32
CA ASN A 95 1.54 -12.52 6.84
C ASN A 95 2.64 -11.69 7.53
N LEU A 96 3.05 -10.58 6.91
CA LEU A 96 4.06 -9.68 7.47
C LEU A 96 3.58 -9.08 8.79
N PHE A 97 2.32 -8.67 8.88
CA PHE A 97 1.74 -8.06 10.08
C PHE A 97 1.52 -9.06 11.20
N ALA A 98 1.19 -10.31 10.86
CA ALA A 98 1.13 -11.40 11.82
C ALA A 98 2.49 -11.69 12.46
N LEU A 99 3.57 -11.66 11.65
CA LEU A 99 4.94 -11.89 12.12
C LEU A 99 5.55 -10.65 12.79
N SER A 100 5.17 -9.44 12.36
CA SER A 100 5.69 -8.18 12.89
C SER A 100 4.60 -7.11 13.03
N PRO A 101 4.00 -6.96 14.22
CA PRO A 101 3.05 -5.89 14.52
C PRO A 101 3.65 -4.48 14.41
N HIS A 102 4.99 -4.36 14.41
CA HIS A 102 5.66 -3.10 14.15
C HIS A 102 5.45 -2.62 12.71
N GLU A 103 5.52 -3.52 11.73
CA GLU A 103 5.27 -3.20 10.31
C GLU A 103 3.84 -2.71 10.09
N ALA A 104 2.86 -3.30 10.78
CA ALA A 104 1.47 -2.85 10.71
C ALA A 104 1.30 -1.39 11.20
N ARG A 105 2.03 -1.00 12.25
CA ARG A 105 2.03 0.38 12.75
C ARG A 105 2.70 1.34 11.77
N LEU A 106 3.81 0.94 11.15
CA LEU A 106 4.49 1.73 10.14
C LEU A 106 3.59 1.95 8.91
N GLU A 107 2.92 0.91 8.42
CA GLU A 107 2.01 1.05 7.28
C GLU A 107 0.82 1.97 7.61
N LYS A 108 0.24 1.84 8.81
CA LYS A 108 -0.83 2.75 9.26
C LYS A 108 -0.34 4.21 9.32
N ALA A 109 0.85 4.45 9.83
CA ALA A 109 1.44 5.79 9.88
C ALA A 109 1.67 6.36 8.46
N ARG A 110 2.14 5.52 7.53
CA ARG A 110 2.30 5.87 6.12
C ARG A 110 0.98 6.27 5.47
N LEU A 111 -0.08 5.50 5.68
CA LEU A 111 -1.43 5.79 5.16
C LEU A 111 -1.99 7.10 5.70
N LEU A 112 -1.84 7.36 7.01
CA LEU A 112 -2.25 8.62 7.62
C LEU A 112 -1.48 9.82 7.05
N SER A 113 -0.16 9.67 6.86
CA SER A 113 0.65 10.72 6.24
C SER A 113 0.22 11.01 4.80
N ALA A 114 -0.11 9.98 4.03
CA ALA A 114 -0.60 10.14 2.66
C ALA A 114 -1.96 10.86 2.64
N GLN A 115 -2.87 10.51 3.55
CA GLN A 115 -4.17 11.16 3.68
C GLN A 115 -4.03 12.64 4.03
N HIS A 116 -3.14 12.98 4.97
CA HIS A 116 -2.89 14.37 5.32
C HIS A 116 -2.28 15.17 4.17
N ALA A 117 -1.37 14.57 3.40
CA ALA A 117 -0.81 15.22 2.22
C ALA A 117 -1.88 15.50 1.15
N GLU A 118 -2.79 14.55 0.90
CA GLU A 118 -3.91 14.74 -0.04
C GLU A 118 -4.88 15.84 0.43
N GLU A 119 -5.20 15.88 1.73
CA GLU A 119 -6.06 16.92 2.30
C GLU A 119 -5.41 18.31 2.20
N GLU A 120 -4.10 18.40 2.42
CA GLU A 120 -3.36 19.65 2.29
C GLU A 120 -3.37 20.16 0.84
N GLU A 121 -3.16 19.29 -0.14
CA GLU A 121 -3.24 19.66 -1.56
C GLU A 121 -4.64 20.13 -1.94
N LYS A 122 -5.70 19.46 -1.48
CA LYS A 122 -7.08 19.92 -1.69
C LYS A 122 -7.33 21.30 -1.11
N ARG A 123 -6.82 21.58 0.11
CA ARG A 123 -6.93 22.91 0.72
C ARG A 123 -6.23 23.97 -0.11
N LYS A 124 -5.02 23.69 -0.61
CA LYS A 124 -4.28 24.61 -1.50
C LYS A 124 -5.02 24.88 -2.81
N GLU A 125 -5.62 23.86 -3.41
CA GLU A 125 -6.43 24.01 -4.62
C GLU A 125 -7.67 24.86 -4.38
N GLU A 126 -8.38 24.64 -3.27
CA GLU A 126 -9.53 25.47 -2.88
C GLU A 126 -9.14 26.92 -2.62
N GLU A 127 -8.01 27.17 -1.97
CA GLU A 127 -7.51 28.52 -1.71
C GLU A 127 -7.16 29.23 -3.02
N LYS A 128 -6.44 28.56 -3.94
CA LYS A 128 -6.14 29.08 -5.28
C LYS A 128 -7.41 29.41 -6.06
N LYS A 129 -8.44 28.55 -5.96
CA LYS A 129 -9.73 28.78 -6.63
C LYS A 129 -10.44 30.01 -6.08
N LYS A 130 -10.47 30.18 -4.75
CA LYS A 130 -11.04 31.36 -4.09
C LYS A 130 -10.29 32.63 -4.46
N GLU A 131 -8.95 32.58 -4.52
CA GLU A 131 -8.13 33.71 -4.93
C GLU A 131 -8.40 34.11 -6.40
N ALA A 132 -8.47 33.13 -7.30
CA ALA A 132 -8.81 33.36 -8.71
C ALA A 132 -10.19 34.00 -8.87
N GLU A 133 -11.20 33.51 -8.14
CA GLU A 133 -12.55 34.07 -8.16
C GLU A 133 -12.58 35.52 -7.62
N MET A 134 -11.85 35.81 -6.55
CA MET A 134 -11.74 37.17 -6.02
C MET A 134 -11.01 38.12 -6.96
N LYS A 135 -9.99 37.62 -7.67
CA LYS A 135 -9.25 38.38 -8.70
C LYS A 135 -10.14 38.69 -9.90
N GLU A 136 -10.96 37.75 -10.34
CA GLU A 136 -11.94 37.94 -11.42
C GLU A 136 -13.03 38.95 -11.02
N LYS A 137 -13.61 38.82 -9.83
CA LYS A 137 -14.56 39.81 -9.28
C LYS A 137 -13.98 41.23 -9.26
N ARG A 138 -12.70 41.39 -8.88
CA ARG A 138 -12.01 42.69 -8.91
C ARG A 138 -11.82 43.21 -10.34
N ARG A 139 -11.52 42.32 -11.31
CA ARG A 139 -11.41 42.69 -12.72
C ARG A 139 -12.76 43.21 -13.26
N ASP A 140 -13.85 42.52 -12.95
CA ASP A 140 -15.20 42.91 -13.37
C ASP A 140 -15.66 44.22 -12.74
N GLN A 141 -15.35 44.45 -11.46
CA GLN A 141 -15.63 45.73 -10.79
C GLN A 141 -14.86 46.87 -11.46
N ARG A 142 -13.58 46.69 -11.77
CA ARG A 142 -12.77 47.70 -12.48
C ARG A 142 -13.32 48.00 -13.88
N ALA A 143 -13.74 46.96 -14.61
CA ALA A 143 -14.34 47.13 -15.94
C ALA A 143 -15.66 47.92 -15.92
N LYS A 144 -16.42 47.86 -14.82
CA LYS A 144 -17.68 48.61 -14.65
C LYS A 144 -17.47 50.10 -14.32
N VAL A 145 -16.35 50.47 -13.72
CA VAL A 145 -16.04 51.87 -13.32
C VAL A 145 -15.40 52.68 -14.46
N ILE A 146 -14.83 52.01 -15.47
CA ILE A 146 -14.18 52.65 -16.63
C ILE A 146 -15.20 52.94 -17.77
N LYS A 147 -16.51 52.73 -17.54
CA LYS A 147 -17.59 53.20 -18.42
C LYS A 147 -18.13 54.54 -17.94
#